data_AF-A0A6L8DIN2-F1
#
_entry.id   AF-A0A6L8DIN2-F1
#
_cell.length_a   1.000
_cell.length_b   1.000
_cell.length_c   1.000
_cell.angle_alpha   90.00
_cell.angle_beta   90.00
_cell.angle_gamma   90.00
#
_symmetry.space_group_name_H-M   'P 1'
#
loop_
_entity.id
_entity.type
_entity.pdbx_description
1 polymer ?
#
loop_
_entity_poly.entity_id
_entity_poly.type
_entity_poly.pdbx_seq_one_letter_code
_entity_poly.pdbx_strand_id
1 'polypeptide(L)'
;MYRIIGYVLIAAVISPVYAQQTEVMMLNSGQITSPEDFYTPPQEMVKVKKPWIAFLLSTAIVGSGQFYNEQFGKGSAMFLGAATGIGMYFHATRDNKFNFVSGKEMDLDDNDHLRGVGAGILLGFIVWSMIDAPLSSIKINERNQQVMTVGPMIDRNRVGVVFSLNLD
;
A
#
# COMPACT_ATOMS: atom_id res chain seq x y z
N MET A 1 -12.52 -19.09 -19.21
CA MET A 1 -12.72 -17.87 -18.39
C MET A 1 -11.74 -17.80 -17.20
N TYR A 2 -11.58 -18.87 -16.41
CA TYR A 2 -10.67 -18.91 -15.24
C TYR A 2 -9.19 -18.55 -15.50
N ARG A 3 -8.66 -18.87 -16.69
CA ARG A 3 -7.28 -18.49 -17.05
C ARG A 3 -7.06 -16.98 -17.12
N ILE A 4 -8.06 -16.22 -17.56
CA ILE A 4 -7.94 -14.76 -17.74
C ILE A 4 -7.89 -14.06 -16.37
N ILE A 5 -8.69 -14.51 -15.40
CA ILE A 5 -8.70 -13.98 -14.03
C ILE A 5 -7.35 -14.21 -13.34
N GLY A 6 -6.74 -15.38 -13.54
CA GLY A 6 -5.40 -15.68 -13.02
C GLY A 6 -4.32 -14.73 -13.55
N TYR A 7 -4.33 -14.41 -14.86
CA TYR A 7 -3.36 -13.47 -15.43
C TYR A 7 -3.55 -12.03 -14.95
N VAL A 8 -4.78 -11.59 -14.71
CA VAL A 8 -5.07 -10.24 -14.18
C VAL A 8 -4.57 -10.08 -12.74
N LEU A 9 -4.75 -11.10 -11.90
CA LEU A 9 -4.23 -11.10 -10.52
C LEU A 9 -2.70 -11.12 -10.49
N ILE A 10 -2.05 -11.90 -11.36
CA ILE A 10 -0.59 -11.93 -11.48
C ILE A 10 -0.05 -10.58 -11.97
N ALA A 11 -0.68 -9.96 -12.97
CA ALA A 11 -0.27 -8.64 -13.48
C ALA A 11 -0.43 -7.52 -12.43
N ALA A 12 -1.51 -7.56 -11.64
CA ALA A 12 -1.78 -6.58 -10.59
C ALA A 12 -0.76 -6.63 -9.43
N VAL A 13 -0.17 -7.80 -9.16
CA VAL A 13 0.87 -7.97 -8.13
C VAL A 13 2.26 -7.59 -8.65
N ILE A 14 2.56 -7.88 -9.92
CA ILE A 14 3.89 -7.64 -10.50
C ILE A 14 4.10 -6.16 -10.86
N SER A 15 3.06 -5.44 -11.30
CA SER A 15 3.18 -4.05 -11.75
C SER A 15 3.69 -3.05 -10.70
N PRO A 16 3.24 -3.06 -9.43
CA PRO A 16 3.75 -2.10 -8.44
C PRO A 16 5.20 -2.35 -8.02
N VAL A 17 5.71 -3.58 -8.16
CA VAL A 17 7.12 -3.91 -7.85
C VAL A 17 8.07 -3.20 -8.83
N TYR A 18 7.71 -3.12 -10.10
CA TYR A 18 8.51 -2.39 -11.10
C TYR A 18 8.43 -0.87 -10.94
N ALA A 19 7.29 -0.33 -10.52
CA ALA A 19 7.12 1.11 -10.34
C ALA A 19 8.01 1.67 -9.23
N GLN A 20 8.23 0.93 -8.14
CA GLN A 20 9.12 1.35 -7.05
C GLN A 20 10.60 1.31 -7.45
N GLN A 21 10.98 0.46 -8.41
CA GLN A 21 12.37 0.30 -8.82
C GLN A 21 12.85 1.43 -9.73
N THR A 22 11.94 2.04 -10.51
CA THR A 22 12.27 3.17 -11.39
C THR A 22 12.49 4.49 -10.64
N GLU A 23 11.81 4.73 -9.50
CA GLU A 23 12.04 5.94 -8.70
C GLU A 23 13.45 5.97 -8.08
N VAL A 24 13.97 4.82 -7.65
CA VAL A 24 15.31 4.72 -7.06
C VAL A 24 16.41 4.99 -8.09
N MET A 25 16.19 4.68 -9.37
CA MET A 25 17.18 4.92 -10.43
C MET A 25 17.24 6.38 -10.89
N MET A 26 16.13 7.14 -10.83
CA MET A 26 16.12 8.55 -11.26
C MET A 26 16.70 9.51 -10.21
N LEU A 27 16.80 9.08 -8.94
CA LEU A 27 17.42 9.88 -7.87
C LEU A 27 18.95 9.88 -7.89
N ASN A 28 19.59 9.02 -8.69
CA ASN A 28 21.05 8.86 -8.67
C ASN A 28 21.78 9.53 -9.86
N SER A 29 21.08 10.27 -10.73
CA SER A 29 21.67 10.94 -11.90
C SER A 29 21.89 12.45 -11.75
N GLY A 30 21.75 12.99 -10.54
CA GLY A 30 21.87 14.42 -10.23
C GLY A 30 23.31 14.92 -10.12
N GLN A 31 23.79 15.48 -11.23
CA GLN A 31 24.94 16.36 -11.45
C GLN A 31 25.60 17.04 -10.23
N ILE A 32 26.93 16.96 -10.21
CA ILE A 32 27.84 17.82 -9.44
C ILE A 32 27.79 19.23 -10.06
N THR A 33 26.98 20.12 -9.50
CA THR A 33 27.01 21.55 -9.84
C THR A 33 27.92 22.31 -8.88
N SER A 34 28.58 23.32 -9.44
CA SER A 34 29.56 24.25 -8.87
C SER A 34 29.34 24.66 -7.39
N PRO A 35 30.42 24.82 -6.59
CA PRO A 35 30.38 25.03 -5.14
C PRO A 35 29.92 26.43 -4.63
N GLU A 36 29.31 27.30 -5.44
CA GLU A 36 29.12 28.71 -5.04
C GLU A 36 27.74 29.16 -4.56
N ASP A 37 26.70 28.33 -4.62
CA ASP A 37 25.43 28.67 -3.97
C ASP A 37 25.08 27.62 -2.92
N PHE A 38 25.37 27.94 -1.65
CA PHE A 38 24.82 27.24 -0.48
C PHE A 38 23.30 27.51 -0.41
N TYR A 39 22.57 27.00 -1.40
CA TYR A 39 21.13 26.88 -1.32
C TYR A 39 20.87 25.89 -0.19
N THR A 40 20.46 26.40 0.97
CA THR A 40 19.81 25.54 1.96
C THR A 40 18.47 25.21 1.33
N PRO A 41 18.25 23.97 0.84
CA PRO A 41 16.93 23.62 0.36
C PRO A 41 15.97 23.93 1.50
N PRO A 42 14.81 24.56 1.22
CA PRO A 42 13.82 24.82 2.24
C PRO A 42 13.62 23.51 3.00
N GLN A 43 13.87 23.56 4.31
CA GLN A 43 13.73 22.41 5.20
C GLN A 43 12.30 21.91 5.05
N GLU A 44 12.12 20.87 4.24
CA GLU A 44 10.81 20.30 4.02
C GLU A 44 10.34 19.79 5.37
N MET A 45 9.31 20.43 5.93
CA MET A 45 8.81 20.06 7.24
C MET A 45 8.35 18.60 7.16
N VAL A 46 9.14 17.72 7.75
CA VAL A 46 8.87 16.31 7.81
C VAL A 46 7.51 16.10 8.47
N LYS A 47 6.53 15.70 7.66
CA LYS A 47 5.15 15.54 8.10
C LYS A 47 5.02 14.22 8.86
N VAL A 48 4.87 14.30 10.18
CA VAL A 48 4.59 13.13 11.03
C VAL A 48 3.19 12.59 10.71
N LYS A 49 3.11 11.33 10.31
CA LYS A 49 1.85 10.65 9.97
C LYS A 49 1.24 10.03 11.22
N LYS A 50 -0.09 10.07 11.38
CA LYS A 50 -0.79 9.51 12.54
C LYS A 50 -1.30 8.09 12.22
N PRO A 51 -0.82 7.03 12.90
CA PRO A 51 -1.20 5.64 12.57
C PRO A 51 -2.70 5.35 12.67
N TRP A 52 -3.38 5.95 13.64
CA TRP A 52 -4.83 5.76 13.82
C TRP A 52 -5.65 6.34 12.67
N ILE A 53 -5.18 7.42 12.02
CA ILE A 53 -5.85 7.97 10.83
C ILE A 53 -5.72 6.98 9.68
N ALA A 54 -4.53 6.41 9.48
CA ALA A 54 -4.30 5.41 8.45
C ALA A 54 -5.20 4.17 8.67
N PHE A 55 -5.35 3.73 9.91
CA PHE A 55 -6.27 2.65 10.29
C PHE A 55 -7.75 2.97 10.00
N LEU A 56 -8.24 4.15 10.41
CA LEU A 56 -9.62 4.56 10.16
C LEU A 56 -9.92 4.67 8.67
N LEU A 57 -8.97 5.21 7.90
CA LEU A 57 -9.08 5.27 6.43
C LEU A 57 -9.18 3.85 5.86
N SER A 58 -8.26 2.94 6.19
CA SER A 58 -8.30 1.55 5.74
C SER A 58 -9.61 0.83 6.10
N THR A 59 -10.23 1.19 7.23
CA THR A 59 -11.53 0.63 7.66
C THR A 59 -12.68 1.17 6.80
N ALA A 60 -12.64 2.45 6.42
CA ALA A 60 -13.65 3.07 5.57
C ALA A 60 -13.55 2.57 4.11
N ILE A 61 -12.34 2.53 3.56
CA ILE A 61 -12.08 2.10 2.18
C ILE A 61 -10.77 1.31 2.17
N VAL A 62 -10.84 0.06 1.70
CA VAL A 62 -9.68 -0.82 1.56
C VAL A 62 -8.60 -0.15 0.72
N GLY A 63 -7.37 -0.13 1.25
CA GLY A 63 -6.19 0.46 0.59
C GLY A 63 -6.01 1.96 0.87
N SER A 64 -7.02 2.68 1.39
CA SER A 64 -6.92 4.13 1.55
C SER A 64 -5.94 4.60 2.62
N GLY A 65 -5.72 3.81 3.69
CA GLY A 65 -4.64 4.07 4.64
C GLY A 65 -3.25 4.05 4.01
N GLN A 66 -3.06 3.30 2.91
CA GLN A 66 -1.80 3.31 2.16
C GLN A 66 -1.63 4.57 1.32
N PHE A 67 -2.72 5.12 0.76
CA PHE A 67 -2.68 6.42 0.08
C PHE A 67 -2.32 7.55 1.05
N TYR A 68 -2.81 7.51 2.29
CA TYR A 68 -2.37 8.44 3.34
C TYR A 68 -0.86 8.34 3.62
N ASN A 69 -0.31 7.12 3.53
CA ASN A 69 1.12 6.86 3.65
C ASN A 69 1.92 7.13 2.37
N GLU A 70 1.33 7.71 1.33
CA GLU A 70 1.94 7.92 0.00
C GLU A 70 2.44 6.61 -0.67
N GLN A 71 1.97 5.45 -0.21
CA GLN A 71 2.27 4.14 -0.79
C GLN A 71 1.21 3.76 -1.81
N PHE A 72 1.11 4.56 -2.89
CA PHE A 72 0.05 4.41 -3.91
C PHE A 72 0.02 3.02 -4.55
N GLY A 73 1.18 2.43 -4.83
CA GLY A 73 1.26 1.08 -5.42
C GLY A 73 0.59 0.01 -4.54
N LYS A 74 0.83 0.05 -3.21
CA LYS A 74 0.19 -0.87 -2.27
C LYS A 74 -1.30 -0.61 -2.12
N GLY A 75 -1.68 0.68 -2.01
CA GLY A 75 -3.08 1.08 -1.90
C GLY A 75 -3.91 0.59 -3.08
N SER A 76 -3.43 0.81 -4.30
CA SER A 76 -4.08 0.34 -5.53
C SER A 76 -4.19 -1.17 -5.60
N ALA A 77 -3.13 -1.91 -5.23
CA ALA A 77 -3.16 -3.37 -5.22
C ALA A 77 -4.20 -3.92 -4.23
N MET A 78 -4.28 -3.35 -3.02
CA MET A 78 -5.28 -3.74 -2.02
C MET A 78 -6.71 -3.42 -2.49
N PHE A 79 -6.91 -2.23 -3.06
CA PHE A 79 -8.22 -1.81 -3.56
C PHE A 79 -8.72 -2.69 -4.70
N LEU A 80 -7.88 -2.95 -5.71
CA LEU A 80 -8.22 -3.81 -6.85
C LEU A 80 -8.46 -5.26 -6.43
N GLY A 81 -7.68 -5.76 -5.46
CA GLY A 81 -7.89 -7.07 -4.86
C GLY A 81 -9.26 -7.20 -4.20
N ALA A 82 -9.62 -6.24 -3.35
CA ALA A 82 -10.94 -6.18 -2.73
C ALA A 82 -12.07 -6.03 -3.75
N ALA A 83 -11.91 -5.17 -4.76
CA ALA A 83 -12.88 -5.00 -5.84
C ALA A 83 -13.09 -6.30 -6.64
N THR A 84 -12.02 -7.08 -6.86
CA THR A 84 -12.11 -8.40 -7.49
C THR A 84 -12.94 -9.36 -6.64
N GLY A 85 -12.71 -9.39 -5.32
CA GLY A 85 -13.52 -10.20 -4.39
C GLY A 85 -15.02 -9.84 -4.43
N ILE A 86 -15.33 -8.54 -4.45
CA ILE A 86 -16.71 -8.03 -4.61
C ILE A 86 -17.31 -8.49 -5.96
N GLY A 87 -16.54 -8.36 -7.04
CA GLY A 87 -16.95 -8.78 -8.37
C GLY A 87 -17.28 -10.28 -8.44
N MET A 88 -16.44 -11.13 -7.85
CA MET A 88 -16.67 -12.58 -7.76
C MET A 88 -17.92 -12.90 -6.93
N TYR A 89 -18.10 -12.23 -5.79
CA TYR A 89 -19.26 -12.41 -4.92
C TYR A 89 -20.57 -12.10 -5.65
N PHE A 90 -20.64 -10.98 -6.38
CA PHE A 90 -21.85 -10.61 -7.13
C PHE A 90 -22.02 -11.41 -8.42
N HIS A 91 -20.94 -11.83 -9.09
CA HIS A 91 -21.03 -12.63 -10.30
C HIS A 91 -21.78 -13.95 -10.02
N ALA A 92 -21.44 -14.62 -8.91
CA ALA A 92 -22.12 -15.83 -8.47
C ALA A 92 -23.62 -15.65 -8.17
N THR A 93 -24.10 -14.41 -7.93
CA THR A 93 -25.53 -14.15 -7.71
C THR A 93 -26.35 -13.97 -8.98
N ARG A 94 -25.71 -13.72 -10.13
CA ARG A 94 -26.42 -13.46 -11.39
C ARG A 94 -27.00 -14.73 -12.02
N ASP A 95 -26.27 -15.84 -11.92
CA ASP A 95 -26.69 -17.10 -12.57
C ASP A 95 -27.90 -17.74 -11.87
N ASN A 96 -28.10 -17.44 -10.58
CA ASN A 96 -29.22 -17.99 -9.80
C ASN A 96 -30.59 -17.34 -10.13
N LYS A 97 -30.63 -16.18 -10.79
CA LYS A 97 -31.91 -15.51 -11.08
C LYS A 97 -32.63 -16.07 -12.30
N PHE A 98 -31.93 -16.71 -13.25
CA PHE A 98 -32.55 -17.21 -14.48
C PHE A 98 -33.21 -18.59 -14.30
N ASN A 99 -32.73 -19.40 -13.35
CA ASN A 99 -33.27 -20.75 -13.10
C ASN A 99 -34.54 -20.76 -12.24
N PHE A 100 -34.79 -19.72 -11.43
CA PHE A 100 -36.00 -19.64 -10.61
C PHE A 100 -37.29 -19.57 -11.46
N VAL A 101 -37.24 -18.95 -12.64
CA VAL A 101 -38.39 -18.87 -13.56
C VAL A 101 -38.53 -20.16 -14.39
N SER A 102 -37.47 -20.95 -14.54
CA SER A 102 -37.46 -22.15 -15.39
C SER A 102 -37.94 -23.43 -14.67
N GLY A 103 -38.24 -23.38 -13.37
CA GLY A 103 -38.70 -24.55 -12.60
C GLY A 103 -37.70 -25.72 -12.52
N LYS A 104 -36.43 -25.50 -12.90
CA LYS A 104 -35.37 -26.49 -12.71
C LYS A 104 -34.94 -26.48 -11.25
N GLU A 105 -34.83 -27.68 -10.69
CA GLU A 105 -34.33 -27.89 -9.32
C GLU A 105 -33.01 -27.14 -9.14
N MET A 106 -32.90 -26.41 -8.02
CA MET A 106 -31.69 -25.70 -7.65
C MET A 106 -30.61 -26.73 -7.33
N ASP A 107 -29.69 -26.92 -8.27
CA ASP A 107 -28.46 -27.67 -8.01
C ASP A 107 -27.60 -26.80 -7.07
N LEU A 108 -27.61 -27.14 -5.78
CA LEU A 108 -26.99 -26.36 -4.71
C LEU A 108 -25.45 -26.52 -4.66
N ASP A 109 -24.85 -27.38 -5.49
CA ASP A 109 -23.51 -27.90 -5.19
C ASP A 109 -22.35 -27.04 -5.74
N ASP A 110 -22.50 -26.34 -6.89
CA ASP A 110 -21.32 -25.78 -7.57
C ASP A 110 -21.08 -24.26 -7.38
N ASN A 111 -22.12 -23.45 -7.16
CA ASN A 111 -22.00 -21.98 -7.21
C ASN A 111 -21.71 -21.30 -5.86
N ASP A 112 -21.92 -21.99 -4.74
CA ASP A 112 -21.68 -21.42 -3.41
C ASP A 112 -20.20 -21.26 -3.09
N HIS A 113 -19.33 -22.07 -3.72
CA HIS A 113 -17.89 -21.95 -3.61
C HIS A 113 -17.36 -20.59 -4.10
N LEU A 114 -17.89 -20.08 -5.21
CA LEU A 114 -17.41 -18.80 -5.77
C LEU A 114 -17.80 -17.61 -4.88
N ARG A 115 -18.96 -17.68 -4.23
CA ARG A 115 -19.39 -16.67 -3.23
C ARG A 115 -18.47 -16.70 -2.01
N GLY A 116 -18.16 -17.90 -1.50
CA GLY A 116 -17.23 -18.08 -0.39
C GLY A 116 -15.83 -17.54 -0.71
N VAL A 117 -15.31 -17.84 -1.91
CA VAL A 117 -14.01 -17.34 -2.37
C VAL A 117 -14.02 -15.81 -2.50
N GLY A 118 -15.04 -15.22 -3.12
CA GLY A 118 -15.15 -13.77 -3.26
C GLY A 118 -15.22 -13.04 -1.91
N ALA A 119 -16.01 -13.56 -0.97
CA ALA A 119 -16.09 -13.04 0.39
C ALA A 119 -14.76 -13.18 1.15
N GLY A 120 -14.08 -14.33 1.01
CA GLY A 120 -12.77 -14.57 1.61
C GLY A 120 -11.70 -13.61 1.11
N ILE A 121 -11.64 -13.36 -0.21
CA ILE A 121 -10.73 -12.38 -0.81
C ILE A 121 -11.01 -10.98 -0.24
N LEU A 122 -12.27 -10.54 -0.23
CA LEU A 122 -12.65 -9.23 0.28
C LEU A 122 -12.23 -9.05 1.75
N LEU A 123 -12.58 -10.00 2.62
CA LEU A 123 -12.23 -9.96 4.04
C LEU A 123 -10.71 -9.99 4.25
N GLY A 124 -9.98 -10.81 3.48
CA GLY A 124 -8.53 -10.87 3.53
C GLY A 124 -7.89 -9.52 3.23
N PHE A 125 -8.33 -8.81 2.18
CA PHE A 125 -7.82 -7.48 1.84
C PHE A 125 -8.23 -6.40 2.84
N ILE A 126 -9.42 -6.47 3.44
CA ILE A 126 -9.84 -5.56 4.53
C ILE A 126 -8.88 -5.71 5.71
N VAL A 127 -8.71 -6.93 6.22
CA VAL A 127 -7.84 -7.20 7.39
C VAL A 127 -6.40 -6.82 7.09
N TRP A 128 -5.89 -7.17 5.91
CA TRP A 128 -4.54 -6.80 5.48
C TRP A 128 -4.35 -5.28 5.46
N SER A 129 -5.31 -4.54 4.88
CA SER A 129 -5.24 -3.08 4.80
C SER A 129 -5.30 -2.39 6.17
N MET A 130 -6.07 -2.93 7.11
CA MET A 130 -6.18 -2.43 8.49
C MET A 130 -4.89 -2.61 9.28
N ILE A 131 -4.13 -3.68 9.04
CA ILE A 131 -2.87 -3.96 9.75
C ILE A 131 -1.69 -3.22 9.10
N ASP A 132 -1.55 -3.30 7.78
CA ASP A 132 -0.35 -2.80 7.08
C ASP A 132 -0.27 -1.26 7.06
N ALA A 133 -1.40 -0.57 7.05
CA ALA A 133 -1.44 0.89 7.00
C ALA A 133 -0.87 1.57 8.27
N PRO A 134 -1.32 1.26 9.50
CA PRO A 134 -0.74 1.86 10.70
C PRO A 134 0.74 1.49 10.88
N LEU A 135 1.13 0.24 10.59
CA LEU A 135 2.54 -0.19 10.64
C LEU A 135 3.42 0.60 9.66
N SER A 136 2.90 0.86 8.46
CA SER A 136 3.58 1.69 7.47
C SER A 136 3.76 3.13 7.93
N SER A 137 2.77 3.73 8.61
CA SER A 137 2.92 5.07 9.18
C SER A 137 4.01 5.14 10.25
N ILE A 138 4.08 4.13 11.12
CA ILE A 138 5.10 4.05 12.18
C ILE A 138 6.50 3.98 11.55
N LYS A 139 6.72 3.07 10.59
CA LYS A 139 8.02 2.92 9.90
C LYS A 139 8.44 4.19 9.14
N ILE A 140 7.49 4.90 8.52
CA ILE A 140 7.79 6.18 7.86
C ILE A 140 8.23 7.22 8.88
N ASN A 141 7.54 7.32 10.02
CA ASN A 141 7.91 8.26 11.08
C ASN A 141 9.31 7.94 11.66
N GLU A 142 9.62 6.67 11.91
CA GLU A 142 10.94 6.22 12.39
C GLU A 142 12.05 6.58 11.40
N ARG A 143 11.85 6.26 10.11
CA ARG A 143 12.82 6.61 9.04
C ARG A 143 13.03 8.12 8.97
N ASN A 144 11.95 8.88 9.06
CA ASN A 144 11.96 10.33 9.01
C ASN A 144 12.69 10.96 10.21
N GLN A 145 12.61 10.37 11.39
CA GLN A 145 13.37 10.80 12.58
C GLN A 145 14.87 10.46 12.48
N GLN A 146 15.21 9.31 11.90
CA GLN A 146 16.60 8.91 11.69
C GLN A 146 17.32 9.86 10.72
N VAL A 147 16.66 10.33 9.67
CA VAL A 147 17.25 11.29 8.71
C VAL A 147 17.58 12.63 9.37
N MET A 148 16.79 13.09 10.35
CA MET A 148 17.10 14.34 11.08
C MET A 148 18.33 14.23 12.00
N THR A 149 18.77 13.01 12.33
CA THR A 149 19.85 12.80 13.30
C THR A 149 21.22 12.77 12.62
N VAL A 150 21.30 12.64 11.29
CA VAL A 150 22.55 12.64 10.52
C VAL A 150 22.85 14.06 10.02
N GLY A 151 23.26 14.94 10.93
CA GLY A 151 23.83 16.25 10.61
C GLY A 151 25.17 16.44 11.31
N PRO A 152 26.09 17.27 10.80
CA PRO A 152 27.26 17.66 11.57
C PRO A 152 26.77 18.39 12.82
N MET A 153 26.85 17.73 13.98
CA MET A 153 26.79 18.45 15.25
C MET A 153 28.02 19.34 15.29
N ILE A 154 27.84 20.61 14.95
CA ILE A 154 28.80 21.67 15.27
C ILE A 154 28.63 21.93 16.77
N ASP A 155 29.16 21.02 17.58
CA ASP A 155 29.44 21.35 18.97
C ASP A 155 30.53 22.42 18.95
N ARG A 156 30.32 23.51 19.69
CA ARG A 156 31.08 24.77 19.58
C ARG A 156 32.58 24.62 19.81
N ASN A 157 33.01 23.46 20.32
CA ASN A 157 34.41 23.11 20.59
C ASN A 157 34.93 21.85 19.89
N ARG A 158 34.13 21.12 19.08
CA ARG A 158 34.59 19.91 18.38
C ARG A 158 33.87 19.72 17.05
N VAL A 159 34.62 19.84 15.95
CA VAL A 159 34.18 19.36 14.64
C VAL A 159 34.43 17.86 14.60
N GLY A 160 33.39 17.05 14.75
CA GLY A 160 33.47 15.60 14.68
C GLY A 160 32.17 15.00 14.16
N VAL A 161 32.26 13.92 13.38
CA VAL A 161 31.09 13.13 12.97
C VAL A 161 30.74 12.22 14.15
N VAL A 162 29.65 12.52 14.85
CA VAL A 162 29.14 11.69 15.95
C VAL A 162 28.01 10.84 15.40
N PHE A 163 28.17 9.51 15.48
CA PHE A 163 27.07 8.57 15.27
C PHE A 163 26.34 8.40 16.60
N SER A 164 25.21 9.07 16.81
CA SER A 164 24.35 8.76 17.95
C SER A 164 23.48 7.56 17.61
N LEU A 165 23.86 6.38 18.09
CA LEU A 165 22.97 5.24 18.17
C LEU A 165 22.02 5.48 19.36
N ASN A 166 20.77 5.87 19.09
CA ASN A 166 19.71 5.75 20.09
C ASN A 166 19.40 4.26 20.25
N LEU A 167 19.89 3.68 21.34
CA LEU A 167 19.51 2.35 21.83
C LEU A 167 18.32 2.57 22.77
N ASP A 168 17.11 2.50 22.22
CA ASP A 168 15.88 2.29 23.00
C ASP A 168 15.56 0.78 23.07
#